data_AF-A0A7X6P4I1-F1
#
_entry.id   AF-A0A7X6P4I1-F1
#
_cell.length_a   1.000
_cell.length_b   1.000
_cell.length_c   1.000
_cell.angle_alpha   90.00
_cell.angle_beta   90.00
_cell.angle_gamma   90.00
#
_symmetry.space_group_name_H-M   'P 1'
#
loop_
_entity.id
_entity.type
_entity.pdbx_description
1 polymer ?
#
loop_
_entity_poly.entity_id
_entity_poly.type
_entity_poly.pdbx_seq_one_letter_code
_entity_poly.pdbx_strand_id
1 'polypeptide(L)'
;MTLLSTATSDAARAWRSALESIAADLDAGRFELVTPQRFPVEHGPAPDALAPMVAEILERMHRAIDDITAQMAEIDGELTATAQRGSRRWASTTPAPSQLDCSV
;
A
#
# COMPACT_ATOMS: atom_id res chain seq x y z
N MET A 1 15.71 -25.00 35.31
CA MET A 1 16.26 -23.96 34.44
C MET A 1 15.52 -24.03 33.10
N THR A 2 14.23 -23.66 33.08
CA THR A 2 13.31 -24.06 31.98
C THR A 2 12.38 -22.94 31.53
N LEU A 3 12.05 -21.99 32.40
CA LEU A 3 11.10 -20.90 32.12
C LEU A 3 11.65 -19.82 31.16
N LEU A 4 12.98 -19.60 31.15
CA LEU A 4 13.59 -18.64 30.22
C LEU A 4 13.49 -19.12 28.77
N SER A 5 13.67 -20.43 28.53
CA SER A 5 13.66 -21.02 27.19
C SER A 5 12.27 -20.99 26.54
N THR A 6 11.21 -21.15 27.34
CA THR A 6 9.82 -21.08 26.86
C THR A 6 9.40 -19.66 26.51
N ALA A 7 9.75 -18.67 27.34
CA ALA A 7 9.43 -17.27 27.08
C ALA A 7 10.10 -16.74 25.79
N THR A 8 11.36 -17.11 25.54
CA THR A 8 12.06 -16.77 24.28
C THR A 8 11.45 -17.48 23.07
N SER A 9 11.00 -18.73 23.24
CA SER A 9 10.32 -19.48 22.17
C SER A 9 8.96 -18.88 21.82
N ASP A 10 8.21 -18.38 22.81
CA ASP A 10 6.89 -17.79 22.59
C ASP A 10 7.00 -16.41 21.94
N ALA A 11 7.96 -15.59 22.36
CA ALA A 11 8.29 -14.32 21.71
C ALA A 11 8.68 -14.52 20.24
N ALA A 12 9.54 -15.50 19.94
CA ALA A 12 9.95 -15.78 18.56
C ALA A 12 8.78 -16.25 17.69
N ARG A 13 7.85 -17.04 18.25
CA ARG A 13 6.64 -17.49 17.54
C ARG A 13 5.69 -16.31 17.26
N ALA A 14 5.46 -15.45 18.25
CA ALA A 14 4.62 -14.26 18.10
C ALA A 14 5.19 -13.32 17.02
N TRP A 15 6.48 -13.02 17.08
CA TRP A 15 7.17 -12.21 16.07
C TRP A 15 7.07 -12.80 14.67
N ARG A 16 7.36 -14.10 14.50
CA ARG A 16 7.23 -14.75 13.19
C ARG A 16 5.80 -14.67 12.65
N SER A 17 4.81 -15.00 13.48
CA SER A 17 3.40 -14.96 13.07
C SER A 17 2.97 -13.55 12.64
N ALA A 18 3.43 -12.52 13.33
CA ALA A 18 3.16 -11.14 12.98
C ALA A 18 3.79 -10.76 11.62
N LEU A 19 5.07 -11.10 11.43
CA LEU A 19 5.79 -10.83 10.19
C LEU A 19 5.19 -11.57 8.98
N GLU A 20 4.83 -12.85 9.12
CA GLU A 20 4.15 -13.61 8.08
C GLU A 20 2.79 -13.01 7.73
N SER A 21 2.04 -12.57 8.73
CA SER A 21 0.74 -11.93 8.53
C SER A 21 0.88 -10.58 7.81
N ILE A 22 1.90 -9.77 8.15
CA ILE A 22 2.22 -8.52 7.46
C ILE A 22 2.62 -8.80 6.01
N ALA A 23 3.49 -9.79 5.77
CA ALA A 23 3.91 -10.15 4.43
C ALA A 23 2.72 -10.56 3.55
N ALA A 24 1.79 -11.35 4.08
CA ALA A 24 0.58 -11.74 3.37
C ALA A 24 -0.32 -10.54 3.01
N ASP A 25 -0.38 -9.51 3.86
CA ASP A 25 -1.15 -8.29 3.57
C ASP A 25 -0.48 -7.41 2.54
N LEU A 26 0.85 -7.29 2.57
CA LEU A 26 1.61 -6.60 1.53
C LEU A 26 1.41 -7.28 0.16
N ASP A 27 1.49 -8.61 0.12
CA ASP A 27 1.28 -9.38 -1.12
C ASP A 27 -0.17 -9.27 -1.63
N ALA A 28 -1.13 -9.04 -0.74
CA ALA A 28 -2.54 -8.80 -1.07
C ALA A 28 -2.87 -7.32 -1.37
N GLY A 29 -1.88 -6.41 -1.30
CA GLY A 29 -2.09 -4.97 -1.50
C GLY A 29 -2.89 -4.27 -0.40
N ARG A 30 -3.04 -4.89 0.78
CA ARG A 30 -3.78 -4.35 1.93
C ARG A 30 -2.88 -3.50 2.82
N PHE A 31 -2.30 -2.46 2.25
CA PHE A 31 -1.30 -1.61 2.91
C PHE A 31 -1.85 -0.89 4.15
N GLU A 32 -3.14 -0.55 4.15
CA GLU A 32 -3.85 0.08 5.27
C GLU A 32 -3.89 -0.79 6.53
N LEU A 33 -3.72 -2.10 6.38
CA LEU A 33 -3.69 -3.03 7.50
C LEU A 33 -2.30 -3.18 8.12
N VAL A 34 -1.24 -2.65 7.49
CA VAL A 34 0.13 -2.72 8.01
C VAL A 34 0.34 -1.55 8.97
N THR A 35 -0.07 -1.75 10.23
CA THR A 35 0.06 -0.73 11.28
C THR A 35 1.11 -1.10 12.34
N PRO A 36 1.70 -0.10 13.02
CA PRO A 36 2.66 -0.36 14.10
C PRO A 36 2.12 -1.25 15.23
N GLN A 37 0.80 -1.28 15.44
CA GLN A 37 0.19 -2.09 16.50
C GLN A 37 0.26 -3.61 16.25
N ARG A 38 0.64 -4.03 15.04
CA ARG A 38 0.75 -5.46 14.70
C ARG A 38 2.09 -6.08 15.11
N PHE A 39 3.07 -5.25 15.46
CA PHE A 39 4.33 -5.74 15.97
C PHE A 39 4.15 -6.13 17.45
N PRO A 40 4.52 -7.36 17.85
CA PRO A 40 4.37 -7.86 19.22
C PRO A 40 5.45 -7.27 20.14
N VAL A 41 5.46 -5.94 20.28
CA VAL A 41 6.45 -5.19 21.06
C VAL A 41 6.41 -5.51 22.55
N GLU A 42 5.28 -5.98 23.06
CA GLU A 42 5.12 -6.53 24.41
C GLU A 42 5.98 -7.77 24.67
N HIS A 43 6.39 -8.48 23.60
CA HIS A 43 7.30 -9.61 23.66
C HIS A 43 8.78 -9.19 23.56
N GLY A 44 9.07 -7.88 23.56
CA GLY A 44 10.42 -7.33 23.40
C GLY A 44 10.80 -7.15 21.92
N PRO A 45 12.09 -6.86 21.63
CA PRO A 45 12.55 -6.66 20.26
C PRO A 45 12.44 -7.95 19.44
N ALA A 46 12.36 -7.81 18.12
CA ALA A 46 12.40 -8.93 17.20
C ALA A 46 13.70 -9.75 17.41
N PRO A 47 13.62 -11.08 17.56
CA PRO A 47 14.81 -11.91 17.66
C PRO A 47 15.71 -11.79 16.42
N ASP A 48 17.03 -11.76 16.62
CA ASP A 48 18.03 -11.65 15.54
C ASP A 48 17.86 -12.70 14.44
N ALA A 49 17.40 -13.90 14.81
CA ALA A 49 17.13 -14.99 13.87
C ALA A 49 16.03 -14.63 12.83
N LEU A 50 15.20 -13.63 13.10
CA LEU A 50 14.16 -13.13 12.19
C LEU A 50 14.59 -11.87 11.43
N ALA A 51 15.79 -11.33 11.68
CA ALA A 51 16.28 -10.13 10.99
C ALA A 51 16.19 -10.22 9.45
N PRO A 52 16.49 -11.36 8.79
CA PRO A 52 16.32 -11.48 7.34
C PRO A 52 14.86 -11.28 6.88
N MET A 53 13.91 -11.82 7.65
CA MET A 53 12.48 -11.68 7.36
C MET A 53 12.00 -10.25 7.56
N VAL A 54 12.49 -9.58 8.61
CA VAL A 54 12.21 -8.15 8.82
C VAL A 54 12.74 -7.31 7.66
N ALA A 55 13.99 -7.55 7.24
CA ALA A 55 14.60 -6.82 6.12
C ALA A 55 13.82 -7.02 4.81
N GLU A 56 13.38 -8.25 4.53
CA GLU A 56 12.56 -8.54 3.35
C GLU A 56 11.22 -7.81 3.37
N ILE A 57 10.54 -7.77 4.52
CA ILE A 57 9.27 -7.04 4.66
C ILE A 57 9.47 -5.54 4.44
N LEU A 58 10.53 -4.96 5.01
CA LEU A 58 10.85 -3.55 4.81
C LEU A 58 11.14 -3.23 3.34
N GLU A 59 11.87 -4.10 2.64
CA GLU A 59 12.16 -3.96 1.21
C GLU A 59 10.87 -4.04 0.36
N ARG A 60 9.93 -4.94 0.71
CA ARG A 60 8.61 -5.01 0.05
C ARG A 60 7.80 -3.75 0.29
N MET A 61 7.79 -3.22 1.51
CA MET A 61 7.11 -1.95 1.83
C MET A 61 7.69 -0.79 1.03
N HIS A 62 9.02 -0.72 0.91
CA HIS A 62 9.68 0.34 0.14
C HIS A 62 9.26 0.31 -1.34
N ARG A 63 9.34 -0.88 -1.97
CA ARG A 63 8.89 -1.06 -3.35
C ARG A 63 7.42 -0.69 -3.55
N ALA A 64 6.55 -1.07 -2.62
CA ALA A 64 5.14 -0.68 -2.69
C ALA A 64 4.94 0.85 -2.63
N ILE A 65 5.70 1.55 -1.80
CA ILE A 65 5.65 3.02 -1.71
C ILE A 65 6.12 3.65 -3.03
N ASP A 66 7.21 3.15 -3.62
CA ASP A 66 7.72 3.63 -4.90
C ASP A 66 6.70 3.42 -6.03
N ASP A 67 6.08 2.24 -6.09
CA ASP A 67 5.05 1.91 -7.08
C ASP A 67 3.82 2.82 -6.94
N ILE A 68 3.34 3.04 -5.71
CA ILE A 68 2.22 3.96 -5.43
C ILE A 68 2.58 5.39 -5.84
N THR A 69 3.81 5.84 -5.53
CA THR A 69 4.29 7.18 -5.87
C THR A 69 4.35 7.38 -7.38
N ALA A 70 4.85 6.37 -8.12
CA ALA A 70 4.91 6.39 -9.56
C ALA A 70 3.49 6.44 -10.18
N GLN A 71 2.56 5.62 -9.69
CA GLN A 71 1.16 5.63 -10.16
C GLN A 71 0.48 6.97 -9.87
N MET A 72 0.70 7.57 -8.71
CA MET A 72 0.15 8.88 -8.39
C MET A 72 0.69 9.98 -9.32
N ALA A 73 1.98 9.93 -9.67
CA ALA A 73 2.59 10.86 -10.62
C ALA A 73 2.03 10.67 -12.04
N GLU A 74 1.76 9.44 -12.46
CA GLU A 74 1.10 9.14 -13.73
C GLU A 74 -0.31 9.73 -13.78
N ILE A 75 -1.13 9.48 -12.75
CA ILE A 75 -2.49 10.03 -12.62
C ILE A 75 -2.45 11.57 -12.65
N ASP A 76 -1.55 12.20 -11.90
CA ASP A 76 -1.42 13.66 -11.89
C ASP A 76 -1.05 14.23 -13.28
N GLY A 77 -0.14 13.54 -13.98
CA GLY A 77 0.24 13.87 -15.36
C GLY A 77 -0.93 13.75 -16.34
N GLU A 78 -1.72 12.68 -16.23
CA GLU A 78 -2.93 12.48 -17.05
C GLU A 78 -4.00 13.53 -16.78
N LEU A 79 -4.26 13.84 -15.51
CA LEU A 79 -5.22 14.87 -15.10
C LEU A 79 -4.79 16.25 -15.62
N THR A 80 -3.51 16.59 -15.49
CA THR A 80 -2.94 17.84 -16.02
C THR A 80 -3.07 17.92 -17.54
N ALA A 81 -2.68 16.86 -18.26
CA ALA A 81 -2.79 16.79 -19.72
C ALA A 81 -4.25 16.85 -20.19
N THR A 82 -5.18 16.32 -19.41
CA THR A 82 -6.62 16.36 -19.68
C THR A 82 -7.19 17.76 -19.44
N ALA A 83 -6.83 18.42 -18.34
CA ALA A 83 -7.23 19.79 -18.04
C ALA A 83 -6.74 20.77 -19.14
N GLN A 84 -5.50 20.61 -19.59
CA GLN A 84 -4.93 21.42 -20.67
C GLN A 84 -5.65 21.20 -22.03
N ARG A 85 -6.09 19.98 -22.32
CA ARG A 85 -6.84 19.64 -23.55
C ARG A 85 -8.33 19.98 -23.46
N GLY A 86 -8.93 19.87 -22.26
CA GLY A 86 -10.36 20.04 -21.98
C GLY A 86 -10.84 21.50 -22.03
N SER A 87 -9.98 22.47 -21.71
CA SER A 87 -10.31 23.90 -21.82
C SER A 87 -10.67 24.33 -23.24
N ARG A 88 -10.06 23.74 -24.29
CA ARG A 88 -10.34 24.12 -25.68
C ARG A 88 -11.41 23.28 -26.37
N ARG A 89 -11.68 22.05 -25.89
CA ARG A 89 -12.62 21.13 -26.54
C ARG A 89 -14.06 21.24 -26.05
N TRP A 90 -14.28 21.60 -24.79
CA TRP A 90 -15.64 21.71 -24.23
C TRP A 90 -16.21 23.12 -24.28
N ALA A 91 -15.37 24.14 -24.50
CA ALA A 91 -15.79 25.54 -24.52
C ALA A 91 -16.32 26.04 -25.89
N SER A 92 -16.23 25.26 -26.97
CA SER A 92 -16.57 25.75 -28.32
C SER A 92 -17.71 25.02 -29.04
N THR A 93 -18.38 24.08 -28.39
CA THR A 93 -19.55 23.41 -28.97
C THR A 93 -20.61 23.23 -27.91
N THR A 94 -21.26 24.34 -27.55
CA THR A 94 -22.68 24.25 -27.24
C THR A 94 -23.35 23.85 -28.56
N PRO A 95 -23.86 22.62 -28.71
CA PRO A 95 -24.60 22.27 -29.93
C PRO A 95 -25.74 23.26 -30.05
N ALA A 96 -25.89 23.87 -31.22
CA ALA A 96 -27.05 24.71 -31.49
C ALA A 96 -28.32 23.88 -31.20
N PRO A 97 -29.41 24.45 -30.67
CA PRO A 97 -30.62 23.69 -30.35
C PRO A 97 -31.18 22.88 -31.53
N SER A 98 -30.85 23.24 -32.78
CA SER A 98 -31.16 22.49 -33.99
C SER A 98 -30.33 21.21 -34.22
N GLN A 99 -29.31 20.93 -33.39
CA GLN A 99 -28.47 19.72 -33.45
C GLN A 99 -28.86 18.67 -32.40
N LEU A 100 -29.80 19.01 -31.51
CA LEU A 100 -30.40 18.08 -30.56
C LEU A 100 -31.67 17.50 -31.18
N ASP A 101 -31.50 16.72 -32.25
CA ASP A 101 -32.57 15.91 -32.82
C ASP A 101 -32.81 14.70 -31.91
N CYS A 102 -33.39 14.95 -30.74
CA CYS A 102 -33.95 13.93 -29.86
C CYS A 102 -35.31 13.51 -30.42
N SER A 103 -35.31 12.96 -31.63
CA SER A 103 -36.48 12.29 -32.19
C SER A 103 -36.65 10.96 -31.44
N VAL A 104 -37.74 10.93 -30.65
CA VAL A 104 -38.35 9.91 -29.79
C VAL A 104 -37.97 8.46 -30.08
#